data_AF-A0AAU7JJA4-F1
#
_entry.id   AF-A0AAU7JJA4-F1
#
_cell.length_a   1.000
_cell.length_b   1.000
_cell.length_c   1.000
_cell.angle_alpha   90.00
_cell.angle_beta   90.00
_cell.angle_gamma   90.00
#
_symmetry.space_group_name_H-M   'P 1'
#
loop_
_entity.id
_entity.type
_entity.pdbx_description
1 polymer ?
#
loop_
_entity_poly.entity_id
_entity_poly.type
_entity_poly.pdbx_seq_one_letter_code
_entity_poly.pdbx_strand_id
1 'polypeptide(L)' 'MNKDIVAALARELRAEAARLDEAALGSLRDPANVGLGTAARTVEAIAAALERVGAALPASGPPATDGAGSPELG' A
#
# COMPACT_ATOMS: atom_id res chain seq x y z
N MET A 1 0.03 -4.84 -12.07
CA MET A 1 0.23 -3.85 -10.99
C MET A 1 1.55 -4.18 -10.31
N ASN A 2 2.47 -3.22 -10.15
CA ASN A 2 3.77 -3.49 -9.54
C ASN A 2 3.63 -3.49 -8.01
N LYS A 3 4.10 -4.55 -7.35
CA LYS A 3 4.13 -4.69 -5.90
C LYS A 3 4.79 -3.48 -5.20
N ASP A 4 5.83 -2.92 -5.81
CA ASP A 4 6.55 -1.77 -5.25
C ASP A 4 5.70 -0.49 -5.27
N ILE A 5 4.90 -0.31 -6.32
CA ILE A 5 3.97 0.84 -6.44
C ILE A 5 2.89 0.75 -5.37
N VAL A 6 2.36 -0.46 -5.13
CA VAL A 6 1.34 -0.68 -4.09
C VAL A 6 1.91 -0.44 -2.70
N ALA A 7 3.14 -0.88 -2.44
CA ALA A 7 3.84 -0.63 -1.18
C ALA A 7 4.12 0.86 -0.96
N ALA A 8 4.55 1.58 -1.99
CA ALA A 8 4.77 3.03 -1.93
C ALA A 8 3.46 3.78 -1.61
N LEU A 9 2.37 3.44 -2.30
CA LEU A 9 1.07 4.06 -2.07
C LEU A 9 0.54 3.79 -0.65
N ALA A 10 0.68 2.56 -0.14
CA ALA A 10 0.29 2.24 1.23
C ALA A 10 1.08 3.08 2.26
N ARG A 11 2.38 3.30 2.03
CA ARG A 11 3.22 4.14 2.89
C ARG A 11 2.80 5.61 2.85
N GLU A 12 2.50 6.15 1.67
CA GLU A 12 2.03 7.54 1.53
C GLU A 12 0.69 7.76 2.23
N LEU A 13 -0.24 6.81 2.10
CA LEU A 13 -1.54 6.89 2.77
C LEU A 13 -1.39 6.87 4.30
N ARG A 14 -0.50 6.04 4.86
CA ARG A 14 -0.23 6.09 6.32
C ARG A 14 0.30 7.44 6.78
N ALA A 15 1.18 8.06 5.99
CA ALA A 15 1.68 9.39 6.31
C ALA A 15 0.55 10.43 6.31
N GLU A 16 -0.40 10.31 5.39
CA GLU A 16 -1.57 11.19 5.34
C GLU A 16 -2.56 10.93 6.49
N ALA A 17 -2.80 9.66 6.85
CA ALA A 17 -3.61 9.31 8.03
C ALA A 17 -3.02 9.94 9.31
N ALA A 18 -1.69 9.87 9.48
CA ALA A 18 -1.01 10.51 10.60
C ALA A 18 -1.18 12.04 10.60
N ARG A 19 -1.10 12.70 9.43
CA ARG A 19 -1.37 14.15 9.34
C ARG A 19 -2.81 14.51 9.70
N LEU A 20 -3.77 13.70 9.28
CA LEU A 20 -5.19 13.91 9.60
C LEU A 20 -5.45 13.73 11.10
N ASP A 21 -4.83 12.74 11.73
CA ASP A 21 -4.89 12.55 13.19
C ASP A 21 -4.26 13.74 13.94
N GLU A 22 -3.09 14.21 13.51
CA GLU A 22 -2.46 15.40 14.10
C GLU A 22 -3.33 16.65 13.93
N ALA A 23 -3.94 16.84 12.76
CA ALA A 23 -4.88 17.94 12.52
C ALA A 23 -6.12 17.83 13.42
N ALA A 24 -6.63 16.62 13.63
CA ALA A 24 -7.76 16.37 14.52
C ALA A 24 -7.42 16.68 15.99
N LEU A 25 -6.22 16.32 16.44
CA LEU A 25 -5.73 16.55 17.80
C LEU A 25 -5.40 18.02 18.05
N GLY A 26 -4.82 18.72 17.08
CA GLY A 26 -4.47 20.14 17.17
C GLY A 26 -5.66 21.08 17.28
N SER A 27 -6.87 20.60 16.99
CA SER A 27 -8.08 21.43 16.93
C SER A 27 -9.24 20.86 17.75
N LEU A 28 -9.02 20.28 18.94
CA LEU A 28 -10.04 19.63 19.80
C LEU A 28 -11.39 20.36 20.06
N ARG A 29 -11.61 21.60 19.59
CA ARG A 29 -12.85 22.38 19.72
C ARG A 29 -13.71 22.48 18.46
N ASP A 30 -13.26 22.00 17.30
CA ASP A 30 -14.06 22.07 16.05
C ASP A 30 -14.76 20.72 15.77
N PRO A 31 -16.10 20.69 15.56
CA PRO A 31 -16.83 19.49 15.16
C PRO A 31 -16.32 18.85 13.85
N ALA A 32 -15.63 19.61 12.98
CA ALA A 32 -14.96 19.08 11.80
C ALA A 32 -13.87 18.03 12.13
N ASN A 33 -13.30 18.02 13.35
CA ASN A 33 -12.29 17.03 13.74
C ASN A 33 -12.84 15.63 13.97
N VAL A 34 -14.15 15.49 14.25
CA VAL A 34 -14.82 14.18 14.24
C VAL A 34 -14.79 13.61 12.82
N GLY A 35 -14.93 14.47 11.80
CA GLY A 35 -14.74 14.14 10.40
C GLY A 35 -13.30 13.78 10.07
N LEU A 36 -12.32 14.52 10.59
CA LEU A 36 -10.89 14.26 10.38
C LEU A 36 -10.43 12.93 10.99
N GLY A 37 -10.82 12.61 12.22
CA GLY A 37 -10.50 11.30 12.82
C GLY A 37 -11.15 10.13 12.07
N THR A 38 -12.36 10.33 11.54
CA THR A 38 -13.02 9.33 10.66
C THR A 38 -12.28 9.19 9.33
N ALA A 39 -11.81 10.30 8.76
CA ALA A 39 -11.02 10.31 7.54
C ALA A 39 -9.66 9.60 7.74
N ALA A 40 -8.94 9.90 8.83
CA ALA A 40 -7.68 9.26 9.17
C ALA A 40 -7.82 7.73 9.26
N ARG A 41 -8.85 7.23 9.96
CA ARG A 41 -9.14 5.79 10.01
C ARG A 41 -9.48 5.19 8.65
N THR A 42 -10.20 5.93 7.81
CA THR A 42 -10.56 5.47 6.47
C THR A 42 -9.31 5.34 5.60
N VAL A 43 -8.42 6.33 5.64
CA VAL A 43 -7.14 6.32 4.94
C VAL A 43 -6.26 5.15 5.42
N GLU A 44 -6.21 4.91 6.73
CA GLU A 44 -5.45 3.78 7.30
C GLU A 44 -6.02 2.42 6.86
N ALA A 45 -7.36 2.30 6.77
CA ALA A 45 -8.00 1.09 6.26
C ALA A 45 -7.68 0.84 4.78
N ILE A 46 -7.60 1.90 3.96
CA ILE A 46 -7.19 1.80 2.55
C ILE A 46 -5.72 1.37 2.46
N ALA A 47 -4.83 1.95 3.27
CA ALA A 47 -3.42 1.56 3.32
C ALA A 47 -3.27 0.07 3.65
N ALA A 48 -3.98 -0.42 4.67
CA ALA A 48 -3.97 -1.83 5.06
C ALA A 48 -4.54 -2.75 3.96
N ALA A 49 -5.57 -2.31 3.24
CA ALA A 49 -6.11 -3.06 2.10
C ALA A 49 -5.10 -3.16 0.96
N LEU A 50 -4.39 -2.07 0.67
CA LEU A 50 -3.33 -2.05 -0.35
C LEU A 50 -2.17 -2.98 0.02
N GLU A 51 -1.76 -3.05 1.28
CA GLU A 51 -0.72 -4.01 1.68
C GLU A 51 -1.13 -5.46 1.45
N ARG A 52 -2.40 -5.81 1.72
CA ARG A 52 -2.94 -7.15 1.41
C ARG A 52 -2.91 -7.44 -0.09
N VAL A 53 -3.28 -6.45 -0.91
CA VAL A 53 -3.20 -6.56 -2.37
C VAL A 53 -1.74 -6.71 -2.82
N GLY A 54 -0.83 -5.90 -2.28
CA GLY A 54 0.61 -5.97 -2.58
C GLY A 54 1.24 -7.29 -2.19
N ALA A 55 0.81 -7.90 -1.08
CA ALA A 55 1.24 -9.22 -0.65
C ALA A 55 0.74 -10.33 -1.59
N ALA A 56 -0.42 -10.14 -2.22
CA ALA A 56 -0.99 -11.08 -3.18
C ALA A 56 -0.45 -10.92 -4.61
N LEU A 57 0.27 -9.83 -4.91
CA LEU A 57 0.87 -9.62 -6.22
C LEU A 57 2.10 -10.53 -6.40
N PRO A 58 2.22 -11.22 -7.55
CA PRO A 58 3.43 -11.96 -7.87
C PRO A 58 4.63 -10.99 -7.89
N ALA A 59 5.78 -11.45 -7.39
CA ALA A 59 7.01 -10.71 -7.55
C ALA A 59 7.21 -10.46 -9.06
N SER A 60 7.57 -9.23 -9.43
CA SER A 60 7.94 -8.88 -10.80
C SER A 60 9.32 -9.49 -11.11
N GLY A 61 9.41 -10.83 -11.11
CA GLY A 61 10.57 -11.56 -11.60
C GLY A 61 10.45 -11.74 -13.12
N PRO A 62 11.58 -11.81 -13.85
CA PRO A 62 11.54 -12.18 -15.26
C PRO A 62 10.84 -13.54 -15.41
N PRO A 63 10.16 -13.79 -16.56
CA PRO A 63 9.58 -15.11 -16.82
C PRO A 63 10.68 -16.15 -16.62
N ALA A 64 10.35 -17.26 -15.96
CA ALA A 64 11.25 -18.40 -15.88
C ALA A 64 11.59 -18.79 -17.31
N THR A 65 12.79 -18.43 -17.77
CA THR A 65 13.36 -19.02 -18.96
C THR A 65 13.65 -20.45 -18.55
N ASP A 66 12.69 -21.33 -18.77
CA ASP A 66 12.93 -22.76 -18.85
C ASP A 66 13.91 -22.95 -20.01
N GLY A 67 15.19 -22.81 -19.67
CA GLY A 67 16.31 -23.26 -20.47
C GLY A 67 16.27 -24.78 -20.51
N ALA A 68 15.32 -25.34 -21.25
CA ALA A 68 15.41 -26.68 -21.75
C ALA A 68 16.49 -26.67 -22.84
N GLY A 69 17.74 -26.81 -22.40
CA GLY A 69 18.85 -27.09 -23.30
C GLY A 69 18.53 -28.35 -24.10
N SER A 70 18.57 -28.23 -25.42
CA SER A 70 18.58 -29.36 -26.33
C SER A 70 19.70 -30.32 -25.92
N PRO A 71 19.42 -31.61 -25.67
CA PRO A 71 20.50 -32.60 -25.71
C PRO A 71 20.88 -32.79 -27.18
N GLU A 72 22.03 -32.24 -27.60
CA GLU A 72 22.75 -32.78 -28.74
C GLU A 72 23.09 -34.24 -28.42
N LEU A 73 22.44 -35.17 -29.11
CA LEU A 73 22.87 -36.56 -29.18
C LEU A 73 23.81 -36.69 -30.37
N GLY A 74 25.11 -36.79 -30.07
CA GLY A 74 26.12 -37.34 -30.98
C GLY A 74 26.11 -38.86 -31.01
#